data_AF-A0A2E7LFS2-F1
#
_entry.id   AF-A0A2E7LFS2-F1
#
_cell.length_a   1.000
_cell.length_b   1.000
_cell.length_c   1.000
_cell.angle_alpha   90.00
_cell.angle_beta   90.00
_cell.angle_gamma   90.00
#
_symmetry.space_group_name_H-M   'P 1'
#
loop_
_entity.id
_entity.type
_entity.pdbx_description
1 polymer ?
#
loop_
_entity_poly.entity_id
_entity_poly.type
_entity_poly.pdbx_seq_one_letter_code
_entity_poly.pdbx_strand_id
1 'polypeptide(L)'
;MPLRSNQQRSIKVVRRLVRSIEKRTKPLFFRSRVMFWPKWRTFHNQERNKKFDFRLPKSVETPGVTALLRVKNEETKIASCLKSIYPLFAQIVVVNNNSTDRTAEIVSEFKQSFDAQGKVTCYDYPFDIARCGKEHASVQSNSLHSLVYYYNYCLSLVQTRHVCKWDADMVAIGAGVQLRDLLRSVVDKGLHSAIFAGVTVYKQSEKEWYLSESEVNAEPRVALTSYLQCFEKSELWEVWRVVNSIDLSESPVFYELKYLDESEFDHWDEESIPTLQGRKRREYDVFYALKRGSIPNGCRRMSAGNLFD
;
A
#
# COMPACT_ATOMS: atom_id res chain seq x y z
N MET A 1 -23.66 -15.64 -14.23
CA MET A 1 -23.67 -14.95 -15.54
C MET A 1 -22.25 -14.92 -16.09
N PRO A 2 -22.00 -15.29 -17.35
CA PRO A 2 -20.64 -15.41 -17.86
C PRO A 2 -20.02 -14.01 -18.02
N LEU A 3 -18.85 -13.83 -17.41
CA LEU A 3 -18.10 -12.58 -17.35
C LEU A 3 -17.66 -12.15 -18.75
N ARG A 4 -18.07 -10.93 -19.16
CA ARG A 4 -17.87 -10.40 -20.52
C ARG A 4 -16.41 -10.02 -20.78
N SER A 5 -16.04 -10.15 -22.06
CA SER A 5 -14.77 -9.91 -22.78
C SER A 5 -13.81 -8.79 -22.31
N ASN A 6 -14.21 -7.88 -21.44
CA ASN A 6 -13.36 -6.78 -20.95
C ASN A 6 -12.37 -7.22 -19.87
N GLN A 7 -12.69 -8.23 -19.04
CA GLN A 7 -11.74 -8.80 -18.06
C GLN A 7 -10.53 -9.45 -18.74
N GLN A 8 -10.71 -10.08 -19.90
CA GLN A 8 -9.60 -10.69 -20.66
C GLN A 8 -8.60 -9.67 -21.22
N ARG A 9 -9.01 -8.41 -21.44
CA ARG A 9 -8.10 -7.33 -21.88
C ARG A 9 -7.24 -6.82 -20.72
N SER A 10 -7.81 -6.66 -19.52
CA SER A 10 -7.07 -6.27 -18.32
C SER A 10 -6.01 -7.31 -17.92
N ILE A 11 -6.33 -8.60 -18.02
CA ILE A 11 -5.38 -9.71 -17.79
C ILE A 11 -4.15 -9.63 -18.73
N LYS A 12 -4.33 -9.21 -20.00
CA LYS A 12 -3.21 -9.06 -20.94
C LYS A 12 -2.30 -7.88 -20.62
N VAL A 13 -2.84 -6.79 -20.07
CA VAL A 13 -2.06 -5.60 -19.66
C VAL A 13 -1.22 -5.91 -18.42
N VAL A 14 -1.82 -6.57 -17.42
CA VAL A 14 -1.12 -6.98 -16.18
C VAL A 14 -0.01 -7.99 -16.48
N ARG A 15 -0.26 -8.98 -17.36
CA ARG A 15 0.78 -9.94 -17.81
C ARG A 15 1.96 -9.28 -18.54
N ARG A 16 1.75 -8.13 -19.22
CA ARG A 16 2.85 -7.37 -19.85
C ARG A 16 3.70 -6.62 -18.82
N LEU A 17 3.10 -6.12 -17.74
CA LEU A 17 3.83 -5.46 -16.65
C LEU A 17 4.75 -6.42 -15.89
N VAL A 18 4.27 -7.64 -15.59
CA VAL A 18 5.07 -8.69 -14.92
C VAL A 18 6.33 -9.02 -15.72
N ARG A 19 6.21 -9.18 -17.05
CA ARG A 19 7.37 -9.42 -17.94
C ARG A 19 8.36 -8.25 -18.01
N SER A 20 7.93 -7.02 -17.69
CA SER A 20 8.82 -5.87 -17.63
C SER A 20 9.60 -5.82 -16.31
N ILE A 21 8.97 -6.23 -15.20
CA ILE A 21 9.59 -6.37 -13.89
C ILE A 21 10.62 -7.51 -13.90
N GLU A 22 10.28 -8.67 -14.46
CA GLU A 22 11.19 -9.83 -14.59
C GLU A 22 12.43 -9.54 -15.46
N LYS A 23 12.30 -8.67 -16.48
CA LYS A 23 13.43 -8.32 -17.37
C LYS A 23 14.46 -7.39 -16.74
N ARG A 24 14.15 -6.72 -15.62
CA ARG A 24 15.09 -5.83 -14.90
C ARG A 24 16.00 -6.58 -13.93
N THR A 25 15.75 -7.85 -13.67
CA THR A 25 16.57 -8.71 -12.82
C THR A 25 17.40 -9.66 -13.67
N LYS A 26 18.56 -9.22 -14.16
CA LYS A 26 19.57 -10.15 -14.71
C LYS A 26 20.28 -10.84 -13.53
N PRO A 27 20.39 -12.18 -13.51
CA PRO A 27 21.16 -12.86 -12.49
C PRO A 27 22.65 -12.72 -12.83
N LEU A 28 23.38 -11.92 -12.05
CA LEU A 28 24.84 -12.05 -12.02
C LEU A 28 25.16 -13.35 -11.29
N PHE A 29 25.68 -14.33 -12.03
CA PHE A 29 26.28 -15.54 -11.48
C PHE A 29 27.48 -15.14 -10.59
N PHE A 30 27.27 -15.14 -9.27
CA PHE A 30 28.34 -14.98 -8.30
C PHE A 30 28.71 -16.34 -7.72
N ARG A 31 29.99 -16.71 -7.85
CA ARG A 31 30.58 -17.90 -7.22
C ARG A 31 30.28 -17.90 -5.72
N SER A 32 29.74 -19.02 -5.23
CA SER A 32 29.28 -19.23 -3.86
C SER A 32 30.44 -19.20 -2.86
N ARG A 33 30.73 -18.02 -2.31
CA ARG A 33 31.26 -17.95 -0.94
C ARG A 33 30.09 -18.23 -0.02
N VAL A 34 30.27 -19.11 0.97
CA VAL A 34 29.30 -19.30 2.06
C VAL A 34 29.11 -17.95 2.73
N MET A 35 28.07 -17.23 2.33
CA MET A 35 27.81 -15.88 2.79
C MET A 35 27.10 -16.01 4.13
N PHE A 36 27.78 -15.64 5.21
CA PHE A 36 27.22 -15.67 6.54
C PHE A 36 26.25 -14.48 6.68
N TRP A 37 24.97 -14.72 6.39
CA TRP A 37 23.93 -13.71 6.52
C TRP A 37 23.52 -13.60 7.99
N PRO A 38 23.66 -12.42 8.64
CA PRO A 38 23.33 -12.27 10.06
C PRO A 38 21.84 -12.50 10.30
N LYS A 39 21.48 -13.01 11.49
CA LYS A 39 20.06 -13.21 11.85
C LYS A 39 19.26 -11.90 11.85
N TRP A 40 19.94 -10.79 12.11
CA TRP A 40 19.36 -9.45 12.19
C TRP A 40 20.26 -8.43 11.52
N ARG A 41 19.66 -7.38 10.96
CA ARG A 41 20.35 -6.16 10.54
C ARG A 41 19.87 -4.99 11.38
N THR A 42 20.80 -4.22 11.93
CA THR A 42 20.51 -3.02 12.73
C THR A 42 20.58 -1.78 11.86
N PHE A 43 19.69 -0.83 12.13
CA PHE A 43 19.57 0.45 11.42
C PHE A 43 19.66 1.58 12.43
N HIS A 44 20.64 2.46 12.24
CA HIS A 44 20.84 3.65 13.06
C HIS A 44 20.48 4.90 12.25
N ASN A 45 19.87 5.88 12.91
CA ASN A 45 19.59 7.17 12.27
C ASN A 45 20.75 8.16 12.46
N GLN A 46 20.94 9.05 11.47
CA GLN A 46 21.99 10.08 11.52
C GLN A 46 21.74 11.12 12.63
N GLU A 47 20.48 11.32 13.02
CA GLU A 47 20.05 12.21 14.09
C GLU A 47 20.38 11.66 15.49
N ARG A 48 20.89 10.41 15.56
CA ARG A 48 21.32 9.71 16.78
C ARG A 48 20.21 9.55 17.82
N ASN A 49 18.95 9.58 17.39
CA ASN A 49 17.81 9.30 18.26
C ASN A 49 17.62 7.80 18.45
N LYS A 50 18.19 7.26 19.54
CA LYS A 50 18.16 5.83 19.84
C LYS A 50 16.75 5.23 19.98
N LYS A 51 15.72 6.04 20.23
CA LYS A 51 14.32 5.56 20.31
C LYS A 51 13.81 5.02 18.97
N PHE A 52 14.38 5.52 17.87
CA PHE A 52 13.97 5.17 16.52
C PHE A 52 15.02 4.33 15.79
N ASP A 53 16.10 3.92 16.46
CA ASP A 53 16.94 2.83 15.98
C ASP A 53 16.12 1.53 15.97
N PHE A 54 16.29 0.71 14.94
CA PHE A 54 15.52 -0.52 14.80
C PHE A 54 16.33 -1.67 14.23
N ARG A 55 15.77 -2.88 14.31
CA ARG A 55 16.35 -4.10 13.74
C ARG A 55 15.33 -4.78 12.87
N LEU A 56 15.79 -5.27 11.73
CA LEU A 56 15.00 -6.15 10.88
C LEU A 56 15.59 -7.57 10.92
N PRO A 57 14.76 -8.61 11.03
CA PRO A 57 15.21 -9.99 11.00
C PRO A 57 15.55 -10.44 9.57
N LYS A 58 16.28 -11.54 9.44
CA LYS A 58 16.42 -12.25 8.16
C LYS A 58 15.11 -12.94 7.76
N SER A 59 14.41 -13.52 8.73
CA SER A 59 13.09 -14.14 8.58
C SER A 59 12.31 -14.03 9.88
N VAL A 60 10.98 -13.99 9.77
CA VAL A 60 10.04 -14.15 10.88
C VAL A 60 9.32 -15.49 10.69
N GLU A 61 9.21 -16.27 11.77
CA GLU A 61 8.61 -17.62 11.71
C GLU A 61 7.13 -17.65 12.06
N THR A 62 6.62 -16.64 12.78
CA THR A 62 5.20 -16.55 13.16
C THR A 62 4.32 -16.49 11.90
N PRO A 63 3.48 -17.50 11.61
CA PRO A 63 2.66 -17.51 10.40
C PRO A 63 1.62 -16.40 10.42
N GLY A 64 1.23 -15.93 9.24
CA GLY A 64 0.20 -14.90 9.07
C GLY A 64 0.69 -13.68 8.28
N VAL A 65 -0.26 -12.81 7.95
CA VAL A 65 -0.02 -11.55 7.24
C VAL A 65 -0.47 -10.39 8.12
N THR A 66 0.42 -9.42 8.33
CA THR A 66 0.10 -8.14 8.98
C THR A 66 -0.21 -7.10 7.93
N ALA A 67 -1.36 -6.42 8.02
CA ALA A 67 -1.58 -5.19 7.27
C ALA A 67 -0.77 -4.05 7.93
N LEU A 68 0.12 -3.43 7.17
CA LEU A 68 0.95 -2.32 7.61
C LEU A 68 0.46 -1.04 6.95
N LEU A 69 -0.19 -0.19 7.76
CA LEU A 69 -0.72 1.10 7.36
C LEU A 69 0.19 2.22 7.85
N ARG A 70 0.49 3.14 6.95
CA ARG A 70 1.16 4.41 7.26
C ARG A 70 0.13 5.49 7.01
N VAL A 71 -0.22 6.24 8.05
CA VAL A 71 -1.35 7.16 7.99
C VAL A 71 -0.88 8.58 8.32
N LYS A 72 -1.37 9.55 7.56
CA LYS A 72 -1.21 10.97 7.85
C LYS A 72 -2.42 11.71 7.29
N ASN A 73 -3.24 12.26 8.18
CA ASN A 73 -4.43 13.02 7.83
C ASN A 73 -5.43 12.24 6.94
N GLU A 74 -5.91 11.11 7.45
CA GLU A 74 -6.79 10.15 6.78
C GLU A 74 -8.16 10.02 7.49
N GLU A 75 -8.62 11.06 8.20
CA GLU A 75 -9.81 10.98 9.06
C GLU A 75 -11.07 10.53 8.31
N THR A 76 -11.18 10.87 7.03
CA THR A 76 -12.35 10.55 6.18
C THR A 76 -12.37 9.10 5.71
N LYS A 77 -11.22 8.42 5.66
CA LYS A 77 -11.05 7.10 5.02
C LYS A 77 -10.69 5.99 6.00
N ILE A 78 -9.93 6.31 7.05
CA ILE A 78 -9.30 5.31 7.94
C ILE A 78 -10.31 4.39 8.62
N ALA A 79 -11.49 4.88 9.00
CA ALA A 79 -12.52 4.04 9.63
C ALA A 79 -13.03 2.94 8.69
N SER A 80 -13.36 3.29 7.44
CA SER A 80 -13.85 2.35 6.43
C SER A 80 -12.75 1.36 6.01
N CYS A 81 -11.51 1.85 5.88
CA CYS A 81 -10.34 1.02 5.65
C CYS A 81 -10.21 -0.08 6.71
N LEU A 82 -10.09 0.32 7.99
CA LEU A 82 -9.92 -0.61 9.11
C LEU A 82 -11.06 -1.63 9.21
N LYS A 83 -12.31 -1.18 9.10
CA LYS A 83 -13.48 -2.08 9.11
C LYS A 83 -13.39 -3.15 8.04
N SER A 84 -12.98 -2.79 6.82
CA SER A 84 -12.93 -3.74 5.69
C SER A 84 -11.83 -4.81 5.83
N ILE A 85 -10.71 -4.48 6.47
CA ILE A 85 -9.54 -5.37 6.54
C ILE A 85 -9.42 -6.12 7.87
N TYR A 86 -10.08 -5.64 8.94
CA TYR A 86 -10.07 -6.27 10.27
C TYR A 86 -10.37 -7.78 10.28
N PRO A 87 -11.37 -8.29 9.53
CA PRO A 87 -11.63 -9.73 9.51
C PRO A 87 -10.63 -10.55 8.67
N LEU A 88 -9.73 -9.89 7.92
CA LEU A 88 -8.90 -10.53 6.89
C LEU A 88 -7.46 -10.77 7.33
N PHE A 89 -6.88 -9.84 8.11
CA PHE A 89 -5.48 -9.90 8.53
C PHE A 89 -5.32 -10.54 9.91
N ALA A 90 -4.14 -11.14 10.12
CA ALA A 90 -3.77 -11.70 11.43
C ALA A 90 -3.50 -10.58 12.45
N GLN A 91 -2.84 -9.52 12.01
CA GLN A 91 -2.57 -8.30 12.77
C GLN A 91 -2.71 -7.08 11.85
N ILE A 92 -2.93 -5.91 12.45
CA ILE A 92 -2.93 -4.62 11.78
C ILE A 92 -1.99 -3.70 12.55
N VAL A 93 -0.99 -3.16 11.87
CA VAL A 93 -0.08 -2.14 12.42
C VAL A 93 -0.41 -0.82 11.74
N VAL A 94 -0.82 0.15 12.54
CA VAL A 94 -1.05 1.53 12.11
C VAL A 94 0.09 2.40 12.64
N VAL A 95 0.80 3.05 11.73
CA VAL A 95 1.84 4.03 12.09
C VAL A 95 1.35 5.42 11.71
N ASN A 96 1.02 6.21 12.72
CA ASN A 96 0.56 7.59 12.59
C ASN A 96 1.76 8.52 12.40
N ASN A 97 1.83 9.17 11.25
CA ASN A 97 2.89 10.13 10.93
C ASN A 97 2.44 11.56 11.20
N ASN A 98 2.31 11.87 12.49
CA ASN A 98 2.02 13.22 12.97
C ASN A 98 0.76 13.84 12.33
N SER A 99 -0.34 13.07 12.31
CA SER A 99 -1.63 13.59 11.84
C SER A 99 -2.11 14.74 12.73
N THR A 100 -2.70 15.75 12.10
CA THR A 100 -3.25 16.95 12.74
C THR A 100 -4.79 16.98 12.75
N ASP A 101 -5.41 16.01 12.07
CA ASP A 101 -6.87 15.81 12.01
C ASP A 101 -7.30 14.71 13.00
N ARG A 102 -8.54 14.21 12.89
CA ARG A 102 -9.07 13.18 13.81
C ARG A 102 -8.57 11.75 13.52
N THR A 103 -7.58 11.56 12.64
CA THR A 103 -7.09 10.21 12.29
C THR A 103 -6.71 9.36 13.50
N ALA A 104 -5.89 9.91 14.40
CA ALA A 104 -5.42 9.18 15.58
C ALA A 104 -6.57 8.85 16.56
N GLU A 105 -7.52 9.78 16.72
CA GLU A 105 -8.73 9.60 17.52
C GLU A 105 -9.59 8.46 16.98
N ILE A 106 -9.89 8.47 15.67
CA ILE A 106 -10.71 7.45 15.01
C ILE A 106 -10.09 6.05 15.12
N VAL A 107 -8.76 5.94 15.00
CA VAL A 107 -8.06 4.66 15.18
C VAL A 107 -8.19 4.18 16.64
N SER A 108 -8.10 5.09 17.61
CA SER A 108 -8.29 4.78 19.04
C SER A 108 -9.72 4.32 19.33
N GLU A 109 -10.73 5.03 18.81
CA GLU A 109 -12.15 4.66 18.92
C GLU A 109 -12.42 3.28 18.30
N PHE A 110 -11.84 3.02 17.11
CA PHE A 110 -11.94 1.73 16.45
C PHE A 110 -11.39 0.61 17.34
N LYS A 111 -10.23 0.83 17.97
CA LYS A 111 -9.64 -0.16 18.87
C LYS A 111 -10.53 -0.45 20.08
N GLN A 112 -11.06 0.59 20.71
CA GLN A 112 -11.92 0.45 21.88
C GLN A 112 -13.24 -0.25 21.55
N SER A 113 -13.79 -0.01 20.35
CA SER A 113 -15.14 -0.46 19.98
C SER A 113 -15.19 -1.75 19.16
N PHE A 114 -14.14 -2.06 18.38
CA PHE A 114 -14.13 -3.17 17.42
C PHE A 114 -12.99 -4.18 17.65
N ASP A 115 -11.87 -3.77 18.25
CA ASP A 115 -10.68 -4.62 18.38
C ASP A 115 -10.69 -5.50 19.65
N ALA A 116 -11.76 -6.28 19.82
CA ALA A 116 -11.88 -7.20 20.97
C ALA A 116 -10.77 -8.27 21.04
N GLN A 117 -10.06 -8.51 19.93
CA GLN A 117 -8.99 -9.52 19.83
C GLN A 117 -7.58 -8.91 19.96
N GLY A 118 -7.44 -7.59 20.11
CA GLY A 118 -6.14 -6.92 20.21
C GLY A 118 -5.27 -7.07 18.97
N LYS A 119 -5.87 -7.16 17.78
CA LYS A 119 -5.17 -7.30 16.49
C LYS A 119 -4.55 -5.99 16.02
N VAL A 120 -5.06 -4.85 16.46
CA VAL A 120 -4.65 -3.53 15.96
C VAL A 120 -3.64 -2.90 16.91
N THR A 121 -2.42 -2.68 16.44
CA THR A 121 -1.38 -1.95 17.18
C THR A 121 -1.11 -0.60 16.53
N CYS A 122 -0.92 0.43 17.35
CA CYS A 122 -0.71 1.80 16.88
C CYS A 122 0.63 2.32 17.38
N TYR A 123 1.35 3.03 16.52
CA TYR A 123 2.62 3.66 16.82
C TYR A 123 2.64 5.07 16.24
N ASP A 124 3.35 5.98 16.89
CA ASP A 124 3.58 7.33 16.37
C ASP A 124 4.98 7.46 15.78
N TYR A 125 5.06 8.12 14.64
CA TYR A 125 6.30 8.55 14.00
C TYR A 125 6.29 10.07 13.84
N PRO A 126 6.82 10.82 14.83
CA PRO A 126 6.60 12.26 14.98
C PRO A 126 7.63 13.10 14.21
N PHE A 127 7.95 12.70 12.98
CA PHE A 127 8.91 13.42 12.13
C PHE A 127 8.30 13.74 10.78
N ASP A 128 8.61 14.92 10.25
CA ASP A 128 8.23 15.27 8.89
C ASP A 128 9.03 14.43 7.89
N ILE A 129 8.30 13.69 7.06
CA ILE A 129 8.90 12.82 6.05
C ILE A 129 9.03 13.56 4.74
N ALA A 130 10.20 13.45 4.12
CA ALA A 130 10.45 13.97 2.78
C ALA A 130 9.49 13.36 1.75
N ARG A 131 8.84 14.20 0.95
CA ARG A 131 7.93 13.77 -0.12
C ARG A 131 8.70 13.17 -1.28
N CYS A 132 8.03 12.34 -2.08
CA CYS A 132 8.57 11.87 -3.36
C CYS A 132 9.00 13.06 -4.24
N GLY A 133 10.11 12.91 -4.96
CA GLY A 133 10.71 13.95 -5.79
C GLY A 133 12.02 14.50 -5.22
N LYS A 134 12.25 15.80 -5.41
CA LYS A 134 13.50 16.47 -5.02
C LYS A 134 13.76 16.42 -3.52
N GLU A 135 12.71 16.56 -2.70
CA GLU A 135 12.80 16.41 -1.25
C GLU A 135 13.38 15.04 -0.89
N HIS A 136 12.77 13.95 -1.39
CA HIS A 136 13.28 12.60 -1.22
C HIS A 136 14.75 12.52 -1.66
N ALA A 137 15.08 12.96 -2.88
CA ALA A 137 16.44 12.88 -3.43
C ALA A 137 17.48 13.54 -2.51
N SER A 138 17.12 14.68 -1.89
CA SER A 138 18.00 15.46 -1.01
C SER A 138 18.22 14.85 0.37
N VAL A 139 17.32 14.01 0.86
CA VAL A 139 17.38 13.43 2.22
C VAL A 139 18.11 12.08 2.23
N GLN A 140 19.10 11.95 3.11
CA GLN A 140 19.87 10.71 3.29
C GLN A 140 18.98 9.54 3.71
N SER A 141 19.31 8.32 3.27
CA SER A 141 18.49 7.12 3.52
C SER A 141 18.41 6.71 5.00
N ASN A 142 19.34 7.15 5.83
CA ASN A 142 19.37 6.93 7.27
C ASN A 142 18.93 8.14 8.10
N SER A 143 18.24 9.12 7.50
CA SER A 143 17.58 10.20 8.22
C SER A 143 16.24 9.76 8.80
N LEU A 144 15.87 10.27 9.97
CA LEU A 144 14.51 10.16 10.50
C LEU A 144 13.46 10.80 9.58
N HIS A 145 13.87 11.76 8.76
CA HIS A 145 13.02 12.43 7.75
C HIS A 145 12.98 11.65 6.42
N SER A 146 13.71 10.53 6.32
CA SER A 146 13.77 9.73 5.09
C SER A 146 12.55 8.86 4.93
N LEU A 147 11.94 8.90 3.75
CA LEU A 147 10.88 7.97 3.35
C LEU A 147 11.35 6.51 3.48
N VAL A 148 12.60 6.22 3.12
CA VAL A 148 13.17 4.86 3.20
C VAL A 148 13.36 4.41 4.66
N TYR A 149 13.90 5.28 5.51
CA TYR A 149 14.08 4.96 6.92
C TYR A 149 12.72 4.75 7.60
N TYR A 150 11.76 5.66 7.35
CA TYR A 150 10.41 5.59 7.86
C TYR A 150 9.71 4.27 7.49
N TYR A 151 9.76 3.87 6.22
CA TYR A 151 9.14 2.61 5.78
C TYR A 151 9.80 1.38 6.43
N ASN A 152 11.12 1.40 6.56
CA ASN A 152 11.85 0.29 7.20
C ASN A 152 11.64 0.25 8.71
N TYR A 153 11.48 1.41 9.36
CA TYR A 153 11.04 1.50 10.75
C TYR A 153 9.65 0.87 10.90
N CYS A 154 8.69 1.25 10.04
CA CYS A 154 7.35 0.66 10.04
C CYS A 154 7.39 -0.87 9.86
N LEU A 155 8.19 -1.35 8.91
CA LEU A 155 8.39 -2.78 8.66
C LEU A 155 8.94 -3.51 9.89
N SER A 156 9.77 -2.86 10.70
CA SER A 156 10.35 -3.47 11.91
C SER A 156 9.34 -3.73 13.03
N LEU A 157 8.16 -3.11 12.95
CA LEU A 157 7.06 -3.29 13.90
C LEU A 157 6.22 -4.53 13.61
N VAL A 158 6.42 -5.16 12.45
CA VAL A 158 5.66 -6.33 12.01
C VAL A 158 6.21 -7.61 12.66
N GLN A 159 5.33 -8.41 13.25
CA GLN A 159 5.68 -9.63 13.98
C GLN A 159 5.29 -10.93 13.27
N THR A 160 4.59 -10.83 12.14
CA THR A 160 4.21 -11.98 11.30
C THR A 160 5.23 -12.21 10.19
N ARG A 161 5.26 -13.44 9.66
CA ARG A 161 6.13 -13.89 8.56
C ARG A 161 5.97 -13.03 7.33
N HIS A 162 4.74 -12.61 7.03
CA HIS A 162 4.43 -11.76 5.89
C HIS A 162 3.90 -10.41 6.35
N VAL A 163 4.22 -9.38 5.57
CA VAL A 163 3.68 -8.03 5.68
C VAL A 163 2.90 -7.72 4.41
N CYS A 164 1.76 -7.04 4.55
CA CYS A 164 1.01 -6.46 3.45
C CYS A 164 1.00 -4.95 3.58
N LYS A 165 1.55 -4.23 2.60
CA LYS A 165 1.44 -2.77 2.53
C LYS A 165 0.01 -2.40 2.15
N TRP A 166 -0.68 -1.70 3.04
CA TRP A 166 -2.06 -1.27 2.85
C TRP A 166 -2.15 0.24 3.10
N ASP A 167 -2.85 0.95 2.21
CA ASP A 167 -3.00 2.40 2.31
C ASP A 167 -4.39 2.73 2.90
N ALA A 168 -4.53 3.88 3.56
CA ALA A 168 -5.75 4.23 4.32
C ALA A 168 -6.96 4.52 3.43
N ASP A 169 -6.72 4.79 2.15
CA ASP A 169 -7.71 4.95 1.10
C ASP A 169 -8.16 3.62 0.46
N MET A 170 -7.64 2.48 0.93
CA MET A 170 -7.96 1.16 0.38
C MET A 170 -9.00 0.41 1.20
N VAL A 171 -10.01 -0.11 0.50
CA VAL A 171 -11.12 -0.89 1.08
C VAL A 171 -11.26 -2.23 0.35
N ALA A 172 -11.33 -3.33 1.09
CA ALA A 172 -11.47 -4.65 0.49
C ALA A 172 -12.81 -4.82 -0.26
N ILE A 173 -12.78 -5.43 -1.45
CA ILE A 173 -13.98 -5.65 -2.29
C ILE A 173 -14.77 -6.88 -1.79
N GLY A 174 -16.11 -6.76 -1.74
CA GLY A 174 -17.04 -7.89 -1.55
C GLY A 174 -16.75 -8.68 -0.27
N ALA A 175 -16.83 -8.01 0.87
CA ALA A 175 -16.41 -8.51 2.19
C ALA A 175 -14.98 -9.09 2.27
N GLY A 176 -14.13 -8.81 1.28
CA GLY A 176 -12.76 -9.27 1.20
C GLY A 176 -12.59 -10.77 0.94
N VAL A 177 -13.58 -11.47 0.38
CA VAL A 177 -13.50 -12.93 0.14
C VAL A 177 -12.28 -13.30 -0.70
N GLN A 178 -12.10 -12.65 -1.86
CA GLN A 178 -10.97 -12.93 -2.74
C GLN A 178 -9.62 -12.55 -2.10
N LEU A 179 -9.59 -11.44 -1.36
CA LEU A 179 -8.39 -11.01 -0.64
C LEU A 179 -8.01 -12.04 0.43
N ARG A 180 -8.98 -12.57 1.18
CA ARG A 180 -8.77 -13.61 2.19
C ARG A 180 -8.15 -14.86 1.58
N ASP A 181 -8.66 -15.31 0.44
CA ASP A 181 -8.15 -16.50 -0.24
C ASP A 181 -6.72 -16.30 -0.75
N LEU A 182 -6.41 -15.11 -1.28
CA LEU A 182 -5.04 -14.76 -1.67
C LEU A 182 -4.10 -14.72 -0.46
N LEU A 183 -4.51 -14.08 0.65
CA LEU A 183 -3.71 -14.01 1.87
C LEU A 183 -3.43 -15.41 2.43
N ARG A 184 -4.44 -16.29 2.47
CA ARG A 184 -4.28 -17.70 2.84
C ARG A 184 -3.30 -18.41 1.90
N SER A 185 -3.46 -18.24 0.59
CA SER A 185 -2.57 -18.85 -0.39
C SER A 185 -1.12 -18.40 -0.22
N VAL A 186 -0.87 -17.14 0.15
CA VAL A 186 0.48 -16.65 0.44
C VAL A 186 1.09 -17.40 1.62
N VAL A 187 0.32 -17.55 2.70
CA VAL A 187 0.77 -18.24 3.92
C VAL A 187 0.98 -19.73 3.66
N ASP A 188 -0.01 -20.42 3.09
CA ASP A 188 -0.04 -21.87 2.93
C ASP A 188 1.00 -22.37 1.92
N LYS A 189 1.19 -21.65 0.80
CA LYS A 189 2.22 -21.98 -0.20
C LYS A 189 3.60 -21.45 0.19
N GLY A 190 3.73 -20.69 1.28
CA GLY A 190 4.98 -20.06 1.69
C GLY A 190 5.54 -19.10 0.64
N LEU A 191 4.68 -18.36 -0.05
CA LEU A 191 5.10 -17.43 -1.11
C LEU A 191 5.99 -16.34 -0.52
N HIS A 192 6.99 -15.90 -1.28
CA HIS A 192 7.85 -14.81 -0.82
C HIS A 192 7.19 -13.46 -1.03
N SER A 193 6.29 -13.35 -2.01
CA SER A 193 5.59 -12.12 -2.33
C SER A 193 4.27 -12.33 -3.07
N ALA A 194 3.42 -11.30 -3.11
CA ALA A 194 2.23 -11.28 -3.95
C ALA A 194 1.92 -9.87 -4.48
N ILE A 195 1.36 -9.83 -5.68
CA ILE A 195 0.85 -8.63 -6.34
C ILE A 195 -0.67 -8.61 -6.22
N PHE A 196 -1.20 -7.53 -5.65
CA PHE A 196 -2.64 -7.30 -5.60
C PHE A 196 -3.01 -6.18 -6.56
N ALA A 197 -4.12 -6.38 -7.27
CA ALA A 197 -4.76 -5.38 -8.10
C ALA A 197 -5.82 -4.64 -7.29
N GLY A 198 -5.86 -3.32 -7.46
CA GLY A 198 -6.91 -2.44 -7.00
C GLY A 198 -7.61 -1.75 -8.16
N VAL A 199 -8.79 -1.22 -7.92
CA VAL A 199 -9.52 -0.38 -8.87
C VAL A 199 -9.96 0.92 -8.21
N THR A 200 -9.81 2.04 -8.91
CA THR A 200 -10.13 3.36 -8.37
C THR A 200 -11.64 3.61 -8.31
N VAL A 201 -12.10 4.15 -7.18
CA VAL A 201 -13.48 4.60 -6.97
C VAL A 201 -13.48 6.04 -6.47
N TYR A 202 -14.26 6.89 -7.12
CA TYR A 202 -14.43 8.29 -6.73
C TYR A 202 -15.71 8.49 -5.92
N LYS A 203 -15.62 9.20 -4.79
CA LYS A 203 -16.77 9.61 -3.97
C LYS A 203 -17.15 11.04 -4.30
N GLN A 204 -18.38 11.26 -4.74
CA GLN A 204 -18.95 12.61 -4.89
C GLN A 204 -19.80 13.00 -3.68
N SER A 205 -20.55 12.05 -3.14
CA SER A 205 -21.33 12.21 -1.90
C SER A 205 -21.55 10.84 -1.26
N GLU A 206 -22.15 10.80 -0.08
CA GLU A 206 -22.53 9.54 0.58
C GLU A 206 -23.38 8.61 -0.30
N LYS A 207 -24.15 9.16 -1.25
CA LYS A 207 -25.04 8.36 -2.12
C LYS A 207 -24.48 8.13 -3.52
N GLU A 208 -23.39 8.80 -3.88
CA GLU A 208 -22.97 8.93 -5.26
C GLU A 208 -21.47 8.65 -5.42
N TRP A 209 -21.18 7.55 -6.09
CA TRP A 209 -19.84 7.03 -6.30
C TRP A 209 -19.62 6.70 -7.78
N TYR A 210 -18.37 6.70 -8.22
CA TYR A 210 -17.99 6.37 -9.59
C TYR A 210 -16.84 5.37 -9.60
N LEU A 211 -17.06 4.20 -10.18
CA LEU A 211 -16.01 3.22 -10.44
C LEU A 211 -15.36 3.52 -11.79
N SER A 212 -14.03 3.61 -11.80
CA SER A 212 -13.26 3.76 -13.02
C SER A 212 -12.73 2.41 -13.49
N GLU A 213 -13.43 1.80 -14.45
CA GLU A 213 -13.09 0.47 -14.99
C GLU A 213 -11.73 0.45 -15.71
N SER A 214 -11.24 1.64 -16.09
CA SER A 214 -9.95 1.83 -16.76
C SER A 214 -8.77 2.01 -15.80
N GLU A 215 -9.03 2.24 -14.51
CA GLU A 215 -8.02 2.54 -13.49
C GLU A 215 -7.82 1.34 -12.58
N VAL A 216 -7.32 0.25 -13.18
CA VAL A 216 -6.90 -0.96 -12.48
C VAL A 216 -5.39 -0.98 -12.35
N ASN A 217 -4.90 -1.02 -11.11
CA ASN A 217 -3.47 -0.92 -10.80
C ASN A 217 -3.03 -2.11 -9.97
N ALA A 218 -1.93 -2.74 -10.37
CA ALA A 218 -1.39 -3.93 -9.72
C ALA A 218 0.04 -3.67 -9.26
N GLU A 219 0.30 -3.86 -7.97
CA GLU A 219 1.59 -3.56 -7.35
C GLU A 219 1.97 -4.68 -6.37
N PRO A 220 3.27 -4.92 -6.12
CA PRO A 220 3.69 -5.77 -5.01
C PRO A 220 3.14 -5.20 -3.71
N ARG A 221 2.30 -6.00 -3.04
CA ARG A 221 1.61 -5.59 -1.82
C ARG A 221 1.96 -6.49 -0.66
N VAL A 222 2.37 -7.74 -0.90
CA VAL A 222 2.79 -8.68 0.15
C VAL A 222 4.23 -9.09 -0.06
N ALA A 223 5.01 -9.17 1.02
CA ALA A 223 6.34 -9.75 1.03
C ALA A 223 6.66 -10.41 2.38
N LEU A 224 7.78 -11.13 2.48
CA LEU A 224 8.31 -11.57 3.77
C LEU A 224 8.79 -10.38 4.61
N THR A 225 8.53 -10.43 5.90
CA THR A 225 9.07 -9.49 6.89
C THR A 225 10.56 -9.77 7.08
N SER A 226 11.41 -9.04 6.36
CA SER A 226 12.85 -9.31 6.32
C SER A 226 13.67 -8.10 5.89
N TYR A 227 14.92 -7.97 6.40
CA TYR A 227 15.89 -7.02 5.86
C TYR A 227 16.33 -7.36 4.42
N LEU A 228 16.06 -8.58 3.94
CA LEU A 228 16.31 -8.97 2.55
C LEU A 228 15.23 -8.41 1.59
N GLN A 229 14.05 -8.08 2.13
CA GLN A 229 12.92 -7.52 1.40
C GLN A 229 12.49 -6.16 2.00
N CYS A 230 13.47 -5.30 2.22
CA CYS A 230 13.27 -3.97 2.80
C CYS A 230 13.16 -2.89 1.72
N PHE A 231 12.80 -1.68 2.12
CA PHE A 231 12.74 -0.52 1.24
C PHE A 231 14.12 0.06 1.00
N GLU A 232 14.35 0.50 -0.23
CA GLU A 232 15.61 1.08 -0.67
C GLU A 232 15.38 2.42 -1.35
N LYS A 233 16.43 3.24 -1.34
CA LYS A 233 16.38 4.55 -1.96
C LYS A 233 16.50 4.42 -3.48
N SER A 234 15.53 4.93 -4.22
CA SER A 234 15.68 5.27 -5.64
C SER A 234 15.94 6.76 -5.79
N GLU A 235 16.02 7.26 -7.03
CA GLU A 235 16.33 8.66 -7.29
C GLU A 235 15.28 9.60 -6.67
N LEU A 236 14.00 9.33 -6.92
CA LEU A 236 12.90 10.22 -6.55
C LEU A 236 11.89 9.60 -5.58
N TRP A 237 12.00 8.31 -5.24
CA TRP A 237 11.07 7.62 -4.33
C TRP A 237 11.72 6.38 -3.69
N GLU A 238 11.01 5.76 -2.75
CA GLU A 238 11.37 4.49 -2.13
C GLU A 238 10.94 3.29 -2.99
N VAL A 239 11.81 2.31 -3.18
CA VAL A 239 11.49 1.07 -3.88
C VAL A 239 11.45 -0.06 -2.87
N TRP A 240 10.35 -0.79 -2.86
CA TRP A 240 10.29 -2.03 -2.09
C TRP A 240 11.04 -3.13 -2.84
N ARG A 241 12.15 -3.62 -2.28
CA ARG A 241 12.85 -4.77 -2.83
C ARG A 241 12.03 -6.02 -2.53
N VAL A 242 11.42 -6.60 -3.55
CA VAL A 242 10.64 -7.83 -3.46
C VAL A 242 11.32 -8.90 -4.32
N VAL A 243 11.52 -10.10 -3.79
CA VAL A 243 12.24 -11.21 -4.46
C VAL A 243 11.41 -12.48 -4.56
N ASN A 244 11.41 -13.10 -5.74
CA ASN A 244 10.91 -14.44 -6.06
C ASN A 244 9.41 -14.70 -5.78
N SER A 245 8.88 -15.74 -6.45
CA SER A 245 7.52 -16.31 -6.37
C SER A 245 6.40 -15.30 -6.09
N ILE A 246 5.86 -14.73 -7.16
CA ILE A 246 4.75 -13.79 -7.13
C ILE A 246 3.47 -14.53 -7.50
N ASP A 247 2.51 -14.58 -6.57
CA ASP A 247 1.11 -14.81 -6.94
C ASP A 247 0.46 -13.47 -7.29
N LEU A 248 -0.41 -13.49 -8.30
CA LEU A 248 -1.04 -12.31 -8.86
C LEU A 248 -2.54 -12.46 -8.73
N SER A 249 -3.20 -11.47 -8.13
CA SER A 249 -4.66 -11.42 -8.14
C SER A 249 -5.18 -11.38 -9.59
N GLU A 250 -6.08 -12.30 -9.94
CA GLU A 250 -6.67 -12.36 -11.28
C GLU A 250 -7.64 -11.18 -11.55
N SER A 251 -8.19 -10.60 -10.49
CA SER A 251 -9.11 -9.46 -10.49
C SER A 251 -8.75 -8.47 -9.38
N PRO A 252 -9.26 -7.21 -9.44
CA PRO A 252 -9.15 -6.28 -8.33
C PRO A 252 -9.70 -6.87 -7.03
N VAL A 253 -8.97 -6.70 -5.93
CA VAL A 253 -9.36 -7.19 -4.59
C VAL A 253 -9.59 -6.06 -3.58
N PHE A 254 -9.30 -4.81 -3.97
CA PHE A 254 -9.59 -3.62 -3.19
C PHE A 254 -10.03 -2.45 -4.10
N TYR A 255 -10.83 -1.57 -3.52
CA TYR A 255 -11.09 -0.23 -4.04
C TYR A 255 -10.03 0.74 -3.52
N GLU A 256 -9.49 1.58 -4.38
CA GLU A 256 -8.66 2.75 -4.03
C GLU A 256 -9.56 3.98 -4.08
N LEU A 257 -9.88 4.57 -2.92
CA LEU A 257 -10.90 5.59 -2.77
C LEU A 257 -10.33 7.00 -2.99
N LYS A 258 -10.98 7.80 -3.83
CA LYS A 258 -10.65 9.21 -4.06
C LYS A 258 -11.86 10.09 -3.81
N TYR A 259 -11.79 11.03 -2.88
CA TYR A 259 -12.93 11.85 -2.48
C TYR A 259 -12.88 13.18 -3.24
N LEU A 260 -13.96 13.56 -3.94
CA LEU A 260 -13.96 14.71 -4.86
C LEU A 260 -14.02 16.08 -4.15
N ASP A 261 -14.45 16.07 -2.89
CA ASP A 261 -14.44 17.20 -1.96
C ASP A 261 -13.08 17.40 -1.28
N GLU A 262 -12.17 16.43 -1.38
CA GLU A 262 -10.78 16.57 -0.95
C GLU A 262 -9.88 17.12 -2.04
N SER A 263 -8.71 17.61 -1.64
CA SER A 263 -7.66 18.03 -2.54
C SER A 263 -6.67 16.90 -2.84
N GLU A 264 -7.14 15.89 -3.57
CA GLU A 264 -6.39 14.66 -3.94
C GLU A 264 -4.98 14.91 -4.54
N PHE A 265 -4.78 16.06 -5.19
CA PHE A 265 -3.53 16.40 -5.88
C PHE A 265 -2.65 17.41 -5.14
N ASP A 266 -2.99 17.85 -3.91
CA ASP A 266 -2.19 18.83 -3.15
C ASP A 266 -0.81 18.31 -2.71
N HIS A 267 -0.61 17.00 -2.77
CA HIS A 267 0.72 16.39 -2.57
C HIS A 267 1.65 16.55 -3.78
N TRP A 268 1.15 17.06 -4.91
CA TRP A 268 1.91 17.38 -6.11
C TRP A 268 2.11 18.89 -6.21
N ASP A 269 3.34 19.31 -6.55
CA ASP A 269 3.67 20.71 -6.81
C ASP A 269 2.87 21.23 -8.03
N GLU A 270 2.37 22.47 -8.00
CA GLU A 270 1.56 23.06 -9.09
C GLU A 270 2.32 23.05 -10.42
N GLU A 271 3.63 23.24 -10.39
CA GLU A 271 4.52 23.15 -11.55
C GLU A 271 4.66 21.72 -12.11
N SER A 272 4.37 20.71 -11.30
CA SER A 272 4.46 19.29 -11.69
C SER A 272 3.18 18.76 -12.34
N ILE A 273 2.03 19.42 -12.12
CA ILE A 273 0.72 19.03 -12.70
C ILE A 273 0.75 18.98 -14.25
N PRO A 274 1.33 19.97 -14.96
CA PRO A 274 1.46 19.91 -16.43
C PRO A 274 2.34 18.75 -16.92
N THR A 275 3.25 18.26 -16.08
CA THR A 275 4.19 17.18 -16.39
C THR A 275 3.65 15.79 -16.05
N LEU A 276 2.44 15.69 -15.47
CA LEU A 276 1.81 14.40 -15.22
C LEU A 276 1.66 13.63 -16.53
N GLN A 277 2.15 12.39 -16.53
CA GLN A 277 2.06 11.48 -17.67
C GLN A 277 1.42 10.15 -17.25
N GLY A 278 0.97 9.39 -18.25
CA GLY A 278 0.52 8.01 -18.06
C GLY A 278 -0.65 7.87 -17.08
N ARG A 279 -0.46 7.04 -16.04
CA ARG A 279 -1.50 6.74 -15.03
C ARG A 279 -1.97 8.01 -14.31
N LYS A 280 -1.05 8.81 -13.77
CA LYS A 280 -1.40 9.97 -12.94
C LYS A 280 -2.11 11.07 -13.73
N ARG A 281 -1.80 11.22 -15.02
CA ARG A 281 -2.55 12.13 -15.89
C ARG A 281 -4.01 11.70 -16.08
N ARG A 282 -4.24 10.40 -16.26
CA ARG A 282 -5.61 9.86 -16.38
C ARG A 282 -6.42 10.06 -15.10
N GLU A 283 -5.82 9.77 -13.95
CA GLU A 283 -6.44 10.02 -12.64
C GLU A 283 -6.84 11.50 -12.50
N TYR A 284 -5.95 12.43 -12.88
CA TYR A 284 -6.23 13.86 -12.87
C TYR A 284 -7.40 14.23 -13.78
N ASP A 285 -7.37 13.78 -15.04
CA ASP A 285 -8.40 14.11 -16.03
C ASP A 285 -9.78 13.57 -15.60
N VAL A 286 -9.83 12.35 -15.05
CA VAL A 286 -11.07 11.73 -14.53
C VAL A 286 -11.58 12.47 -13.30
N PHE A 287 -10.72 12.72 -12.31
CA PHE A 287 -11.08 13.40 -11.07
C PHE A 287 -11.73 14.76 -11.36
N TYR A 288 -11.10 15.58 -12.19
CA TYR A 288 -11.61 16.91 -12.51
C TYR A 288 -12.80 16.91 -13.47
N ALA A 289 -12.94 15.89 -14.34
CA ALA A 289 -14.15 15.72 -15.13
C ALA A 289 -15.36 15.43 -14.23
N LEU A 290 -15.21 14.51 -13.26
CA LEU A 290 -16.25 14.18 -12.30
C LEU A 290 -16.59 15.38 -11.40
N LYS A 291 -15.58 16.15 -10.96
CA LYS A 291 -15.80 17.39 -10.19
C LYS A 291 -16.60 18.45 -10.96
N ARG A 292 -16.52 18.45 -12.30
CA ARG A 292 -17.33 19.29 -13.20
C ARG A 292 -18.69 18.68 -13.56
N GLY A 293 -19.04 17.52 -13.00
CA GLY A 293 -20.29 16.81 -13.29
C GLY A 293 -20.30 16.04 -14.62
N SER A 294 -19.15 15.87 -15.27
CA SER A 294 -19.03 15.07 -16.49
C SER A 294 -18.51 13.67 -16.14
N ILE A 295 -19.19 12.63 -16.63
CA ILE A 295 -18.80 11.23 -16.41
C ILE A 295 -17.94 10.77 -17.60
N PRO A 296 -16.63 10.55 -17.42
CA PRO A 296 -15.76 10.12 -18.52
C PRO A 296 -16.08 8.70 -19.00
N ASN A 297 -15.70 8.40 -20.24
CA ASN A 297 -15.78 7.04 -20.79
C ASN A 297 -14.98 6.06 -19.90
N GLY A 298 -15.59 4.93 -19.55
CA GLY A 298 -15.00 3.94 -18.66
C GLY A 298 -15.24 4.21 -17.17
N CYS A 299 -15.94 5.29 -16.81
CA CYS A 299 -16.47 5.50 -15.47
C CYS A 299 -17.94 5.09 -15.40
N ARG A 300 -18.33 4.39 -14.34
CA ARG A 300 -19.72 3.98 -14.09
C ARG A 300 -20.18 4.47 -12.73
N ARG A 301 -21.35 5.10 -12.68
CA ARG A 301 -22.00 5.48 -11.41
C ARG A 301 -22.39 4.23 -10.60
N MET A 302 -22.19 4.30 -9.29
CA MET A 302 -22.51 3.26 -8.32
C MET A 302 -23.19 3.86 -7.08
N SER A 303 -24.03 3.06 -6.43
CA SER A 303 -24.56 3.36 -5.09
C SER A 303 -23.61 2.84 -4.01
N ALA A 304 -23.60 3.50 -2.84
CA ALA A 304 -22.71 3.19 -1.72
C ALA A 304 -22.86 1.77 -1.16
N GLY A 305 -24.09 1.23 -1.12
CA GLY A 305 -24.33 -0.14 -0.62
C GLY A 305 -23.52 -1.19 -1.38
N ASN A 306 -23.24 -0.98 -2.67
CA ASN A 306 -22.45 -1.93 -3.45
C ASN A 306 -20.93 -1.92 -3.13
N LEU A 307 -20.43 -0.96 -2.35
CA LEU A 307 -18.99 -0.80 -2.09
C LEU A 307 -18.53 -1.41 -0.75
N PHE A 308 -19.41 -1.42 0.25
CA PHE A 308 -19.08 -1.79 1.63
C PHE A 308 -19.82 -3.02 2.15
N ASP A 309 -20.70 -3.62 1.34
CA ASP A 309 -21.40 -4.89 1.59
C ASP A 309 -20.60 -6.11 1.07
#